data_AF-A0A815H309-F1
#
_entry.id   AF-A0A815H309-F1
#
_cell.length_a   1.000
_cell.length_b   1.000
_cell.length_c   1.000
_cell.angle_alpha   90.00
_cell.angle_beta   90.00
_cell.angle_gamma   90.00
#
_symmetry.space_group_name_H-M   'P 1'
#
loop_
_entity.id
_entity.type
_entity.pdbx_description
1 polymer ?
#
loop_
_entity_poly.entity_id
_entity_poly.type
_entity_poly.pdbx_seq_one_letter_code
_entity_poly.pdbx_strand_id
1 'polypeptide(L)'
;MNLESIKIHFQELLSICRKQYGYNETNIKYITELETTYNANQAIWWYTRETFFQYILNCALRRQNFDLLVKFSFLIRDMNEQLKVKSNFNHSIVHLYRGQLMTIVEFDNLKMNIVKYVSMNSFLSTTKSRQVALLYAGTDNVDLTEVSILFEIEVDTQAEDRRPFRDIREQTAIESEEEVLFMLGSIFKIHNICRNEEEKTWIVKLTASGEEDNELRELFRSIKD
;
A
#
# COMPACT_ATOMS: atom_id res chain seq x y z
N MET A 1 11.26 -16.70 -12.04
CA MET A 1 10.73 -16.35 -13.38
C MET A 1 11.91 -15.93 -14.24
N ASN A 2 12.04 -16.45 -15.47
CA ASN A 2 13.15 -16.06 -16.36
C ASN A 2 12.84 -14.70 -17.03
N LEU A 3 13.86 -14.05 -17.60
CA LEU A 3 13.75 -12.72 -18.21
C LEU A 3 12.74 -12.69 -19.38
N GLU A 4 12.66 -13.78 -20.13
CA GLU A 4 11.75 -13.92 -21.28
C GLU A 4 10.27 -13.89 -20.84
N SER A 5 9.92 -14.63 -19.79
CA SER A 5 8.56 -14.64 -19.23
C SER A 5 8.16 -13.28 -18.68
N ILE A 6 9.08 -12.54 -18.05
CA ILE A 6 8.82 -11.17 -17.58
C ILE A 6 8.48 -10.24 -18.75
N LYS A 7 9.21 -10.35 -19.85
CA LYS A 7 8.97 -9.52 -21.05
C LYS A 7 7.62 -9.82 -21.68
N ILE A 8 7.23 -11.10 -21.77
CA ILE A 8 5.91 -11.50 -22.28
C ILE A 8 4.80 -10.91 -21.41
N HIS A 9 4.87 -11.12 -20.09
CA HIS A 9 3.90 -10.60 -19.14
C HIS A 9 3.77 -9.07 -19.16
N PHE A 10 4.90 -8.36 -19.33
CA PHE A 10 4.89 -6.90 -19.46
C PHE A 10 4.17 -6.45 -20.74
N GLN A 11 4.41 -7.13 -21.87
CA GLN A 11 3.71 -6.83 -23.14
C GLN A 11 2.21 -7.13 -23.07
N GLU A 12 1.82 -8.21 -22.39
CA GLU A 12 0.41 -8.50 -22.11
C GLU A 12 -0.23 -7.41 -21.24
N LEU A 13 0.47 -6.93 -20.20
CA LEU A 13 0.00 -5.82 -19.38
C LEU A 13 -0.24 -4.55 -20.21
N LEU A 14 0.71 -4.19 -21.08
CA LEU A 14 0.57 -3.04 -21.97
C LEU A 14 -0.62 -3.20 -22.91
N SER A 15 -0.85 -4.40 -23.44
CA SER A 15 -2.03 -4.71 -24.28
C SER A 15 -3.34 -4.50 -23.53
N ILE A 16 -3.43 -4.97 -22.27
CA ILE A 16 -4.60 -4.74 -21.40
C ILE A 16 -4.80 -3.23 -21.17
N CYS A 17 -3.73 -2.51 -20.86
CA CYS A 17 -3.79 -1.06 -20.62
C CYS A 17 -4.28 -0.31 -21.88
N ARG A 18 -3.77 -0.64 -23.07
CA ARG A 18 -4.21 -0.05 -24.34
C ARG A 18 -5.67 -0.34 -24.61
N LYS A 19 -6.13 -1.56 -24.37
CA LYS A 19 -7.54 -1.93 -24.58
C LYS A 19 -8.49 -1.17 -23.64
N GLN A 20 -8.10 -0.98 -22.38
CA GLN A 20 -8.97 -0.38 -21.36
C GLN A 20 -8.90 1.15 -21.34
N TYR A 21 -7.73 1.73 -21.62
CA TYR A 21 -7.46 3.17 -21.44
C TYR A 21 -7.01 3.89 -22.73
N GLY A 22 -6.85 3.18 -23.84
CA GLY A 22 -6.36 3.72 -25.12
C GLY A 22 -7.30 4.66 -25.87
N TYR A 23 -8.45 5.00 -25.28
CA TYR A 23 -9.36 6.02 -25.82
C TYR A 23 -8.99 7.45 -25.39
N ASN A 24 -8.10 7.58 -24.41
CA ASN A 24 -7.64 8.86 -23.88
C ASN A 24 -6.18 9.10 -24.28
N GLU A 25 -5.91 10.21 -24.97
CA GLU A 25 -4.57 10.55 -25.47
C GLU A 25 -3.51 10.65 -24.35
N THR A 26 -3.89 11.18 -23.19
CA THR A 26 -3.01 11.25 -22.02
C THR A 26 -2.63 9.85 -21.53
N ASN A 27 -3.60 8.93 -21.45
CA ASN A 27 -3.33 7.55 -21.07
C ASN A 27 -2.46 6.82 -22.10
N ILE A 28 -2.68 7.06 -23.41
CA ILE A 28 -1.81 6.51 -24.46
C ILE A 28 -0.36 6.97 -24.24
N LYS A 29 -0.15 8.26 -23.95
CA LYS A 29 1.19 8.79 -23.66
C LYS A 29 1.83 8.09 -22.46
N TYR A 30 1.09 7.90 -21.37
CA TYR A 30 1.61 7.17 -20.20
C TYR A 30 1.96 5.71 -20.52
N ILE A 31 1.15 5.02 -21.34
CA ILE A 31 1.45 3.65 -21.77
C ILE A 31 2.74 3.60 -22.59
N THR A 32 2.88 4.50 -23.57
CA THR A 32 4.09 4.57 -24.41
C THR A 32 5.32 4.92 -23.59
N GLU A 33 5.19 5.85 -22.65
CA GLU A 33 6.29 6.22 -21.74
C GLU A 33 6.69 5.03 -20.84
N LEU A 34 5.72 4.31 -20.26
CA LEU A 34 5.97 3.10 -19.47
C LEU A 34 6.72 2.05 -20.29
N GLU A 35 6.27 1.79 -21.51
CA GLU A 35 6.90 0.80 -22.41
C GLU A 35 8.34 1.16 -22.78
N THR A 36 8.63 2.46 -22.98
CA THR A 36 9.92 2.91 -23.53
C THR A 36 10.94 3.32 -22.48
N THR A 37 10.50 3.69 -21.27
CA THR A 37 11.37 4.29 -20.25
C THR A 37 11.45 3.51 -18.94
N TYR A 38 10.55 2.53 -18.72
CA TYR A 38 10.54 1.77 -17.48
C TYR A 38 11.91 1.11 -17.20
N ASN A 39 12.38 1.29 -15.97
CA ASN A 39 13.51 0.57 -15.41
C ASN A 39 13.24 0.23 -13.94
N ALA A 40 13.92 -0.80 -13.45
CA ALA A 40 13.75 -1.29 -12.08
C ALA A 40 14.09 -0.26 -11.00
N ASN A 41 14.85 0.80 -11.30
CA ASN A 41 15.18 1.88 -10.36
C ASN A 41 14.07 2.95 -10.27
N GLN A 42 13.08 2.91 -11.16
CA GLN A 42 11.93 3.83 -11.17
C GLN A 42 10.61 3.14 -10.78
N ALA A 43 10.65 1.94 -10.20
CA ALA A 43 9.44 1.19 -9.85
C ALA A 43 8.53 1.95 -8.88
N ILE A 44 9.06 2.51 -7.79
CA ILE A 44 8.27 3.32 -6.84
C ILE A 44 7.76 4.61 -7.51
N TRP A 45 8.54 5.23 -8.38
CA TRP A 45 8.13 6.41 -9.13
C TRP A 45 6.92 6.11 -10.03
N TRP A 46 6.97 5.02 -10.79
CA TRP A 46 5.84 4.57 -11.62
C TRP A 46 4.62 4.18 -10.79
N TYR A 47 4.83 3.64 -9.58
CA TYR A 47 3.75 3.29 -8.67
C TYR A 47 3.05 4.51 -8.07
N THR A 48 3.79 5.57 -7.72
CA THR A 48 3.26 6.78 -7.06
C THR A 48 2.78 7.85 -8.02
N ARG A 49 3.16 7.75 -9.30
CA ARG A 49 2.71 8.70 -10.32
C ARG A 49 1.21 8.65 -10.51
N GLU A 50 0.59 9.83 -10.55
CA GLU A 50 -0.83 10.03 -10.80
C GLU A 50 -1.25 9.56 -12.22
N THR A 51 -1.39 8.26 -12.37
CA THR A 51 -1.78 7.58 -13.61
C THR A 51 -2.74 6.44 -13.28
N PHE A 52 -3.41 5.89 -14.30
CA PHE A 52 -4.26 4.72 -14.14
C PHE A 52 -3.50 3.48 -13.58
N PHE A 53 -2.16 3.45 -13.71
CA PHE A 53 -1.34 2.28 -13.48
C PHE A 53 -1.37 1.80 -12.01
N GLN A 54 -1.25 2.73 -11.07
CA GLN A 54 -1.34 2.45 -9.64
C GLN A 54 -2.72 1.89 -9.25
N TYR A 55 -3.78 2.40 -9.88
CA TYR A 55 -5.15 1.95 -9.62
C TYR A 55 -5.39 0.53 -10.13
N ILE A 56 -4.83 0.16 -11.30
CA ILE A 56 -4.92 -1.21 -11.80
C ILE A 56 -4.24 -2.17 -10.81
N LEU A 57 -3.01 -1.87 -10.39
CA LEU A 57 -2.28 -2.73 -9.46
C LEU A 57 -3.01 -2.86 -8.12
N ASN A 58 -3.40 -1.74 -7.50
CA ASN A 58 -4.10 -1.76 -6.21
C ASN A 58 -5.47 -2.46 -6.31
N CYS A 59 -6.17 -2.36 -7.44
CA CYS A 59 -7.39 -3.15 -7.69
C CYS A 59 -7.10 -4.65 -7.85
N ALA A 60 -6.04 -5.01 -8.58
CA ALA A 60 -5.63 -6.41 -8.76
C ALA A 60 -5.27 -7.05 -7.41
N LEU A 61 -4.55 -6.31 -6.58
CA LEU A 61 -4.16 -6.70 -5.23
C LEU A 61 -5.37 -6.90 -4.31
N ARG A 62 -6.28 -5.91 -4.22
CA ARG A 62 -7.51 -6.00 -3.42
C ARG A 62 -8.43 -7.15 -3.84
N ARG A 63 -8.54 -7.40 -5.15
CA ARG A 63 -9.41 -8.46 -5.69
C ARG A 63 -8.71 -9.81 -5.85
N GLN A 64 -7.43 -9.91 -5.45
CA GLN A 64 -6.60 -11.11 -5.65
C GLN A 64 -6.66 -11.63 -7.10
N ASN A 65 -6.61 -10.73 -8.08
CA ASN A 65 -6.62 -11.10 -9.49
C ASN A 65 -5.24 -11.64 -9.89
N PHE A 66 -5.01 -12.94 -9.65
CA PHE A 66 -3.72 -13.59 -9.86
C PHE A 66 -3.20 -13.45 -11.29
N ASP A 67 -4.06 -13.53 -12.31
CA ASP A 67 -3.64 -13.37 -13.71
C ASP A 67 -3.02 -12.00 -13.98
N LEU A 68 -3.63 -10.95 -13.42
CA LEU A 68 -3.13 -9.59 -13.53
C LEU A 68 -1.91 -9.36 -12.62
N LEU A 69 -1.88 -9.96 -11.43
CA LEU A 69 -0.73 -9.87 -10.52
C LEU A 69 0.53 -10.53 -11.08
N VAL A 70 0.39 -11.63 -11.81
CA VAL A 70 1.51 -12.24 -12.56
C VAL A 70 2.07 -11.26 -13.58
N LYS A 71 1.20 -10.48 -14.24
CA LYS A 71 1.60 -9.44 -15.20
C LYS A 71 2.30 -8.24 -14.54
N PHE A 72 1.91 -7.91 -13.31
CA PHE A 72 2.57 -6.91 -12.47
C PHE A 72 3.79 -7.42 -11.69
N SER A 73 4.15 -8.69 -11.80
CA SER A 73 5.20 -9.31 -10.97
C SER A 73 6.56 -8.61 -11.07
N PHE A 74 6.88 -8.03 -12.24
CA PHE A 74 8.10 -7.24 -12.42
C PHE A 74 8.10 -6.01 -11.50
N LEU A 75 7.02 -5.23 -11.50
CA LEU A 75 6.90 -4.01 -10.71
C LEU A 75 6.86 -4.33 -9.22
N ILE A 76 6.08 -5.34 -8.81
CA ILE A 76 5.99 -5.76 -7.41
C ILE A 76 7.36 -6.17 -6.88
N ARG A 77 8.12 -6.95 -7.65
CA ARG A 77 9.48 -7.34 -7.30
C ARG A 77 10.39 -6.12 -7.19
N ASP A 78 10.41 -5.28 -8.22
CA ASP A 78 11.33 -4.14 -8.29
C ASP A 78 11.02 -3.12 -7.16
N MET A 79 9.74 -2.88 -6.85
CA MET A 79 9.33 -2.09 -5.69
C MET A 79 9.81 -2.71 -4.37
N ASN A 80 9.63 -4.03 -4.18
CA ASN A 80 10.09 -4.69 -2.97
C ASN A 80 11.62 -4.58 -2.80
N GLU A 81 12.40 -4.70 -3.88
CA GLU A 81 13.85 -4.47 -3.81
C GLU A 81 14.20 -3.03 -3.44
N GLN A 82 13.48 -2.04 -3.97
CA GLN A 82 13.67 -0.65 -3.58
C GLN A 82 13.29 -0.39 -2.12
N LEU A 83 12.24 -1.02 -1.61
CA LEU A 83 11.77 -0.82 -0.23
C LEU A 83 12.69 -1.48 0.81
N LYS A 84 13.46 -2.51 0.45
CA LYS A 84 14.46 -3.14 1.34
C LYS A 84 15.62 -2.21 1.73
N VAL A 85 15.87 -1.15 0.96
CA VAL A 85 16.97 -0.22 1.24
C VAL A 85 16.68 0.53 2.55
N LYS A 86 17.63 0.46 3.48
CA LYS A 86 17.48 1.02 4.84
C LYS A 86 17.21 2.53 4.77
N SER A 87 16.09 2.96 5.35
CA SER A 87 15.77 4.38 5.53
C SER A 87 16.40 4.94 6.81
N ASN A 88 16.89 6.18 6.74
CA ASN A 88 17.34 6.92 7.92
C ASN A 88 16.13 7.62 8.55
N PHE A 89 15.59 7.04 9.61
CA PHE A 89 14.63 7.70 10.48
C PHE A 89 15.37 8.31 11.68
N ASN A 90 15.07 9.56 12.00
CA ASN A 90 15.72 10.29 13.11
C ASN A 90 15.14 9.95 14.49
N HIS A 91 14.03 9.21 14.55
CA HIS A 91 13.31 8.88 15.77
C HIS A 91 13.09 7.37 15.87
N SER A 92 13.15 6.83 17.08
CA SER A 92 12.90 5.41 17.34
C SER A 92 11.46 5.00 17.07
N ILE A 93 10.49 5.88 17.34
CA ILE A 93 9.09 5.66 17.03
C ILE A 93 8.63 6.75 16.06
N VAL A 94 7.90 6.34 15.03
CA VAL A 94 7.27 7.23 14.05
C VAL A 94 5.78 6.95 14.01
N HIS A 95 4.98 8.02 14.02
CA HIS A 95 3.54 7.94 13.79
C HIS A 95 3.25 8.24 12.32
N LEU A 96 2.53 7.31 11.69
CA LEU A 96 2.09 7.40 10.31
C LEU A 96 0.58 7.36 10.25
N TYR A 97 0.03 7.99 9.22
CA TYR A 97 -1.40 8.16 9.05
C TYR A 97 -1.81 7.72 7.65
N ARG A 98 -3.00 7.13 7.55
CA ARG A 98 -3.64 6.83 6.28
C ARG A 98 -5.14 7.01 6.40
N GLY A 99 -5.72 7.88 5.58
CA GLY A 99 -7.16 7.96 5.44
C GLY A 99 -7.66 7.18 4.24
N GLN A 100 -8.85 6.60 4.36
CA GLN A 100 -9.63 6.09 3.23
C GLN A 100 -11.11 5.96 3.59
N LEU A 101 -11.95 5.92 2.55
CA LEU A 101 -13.28 5.34 2.66
C LEU A 101 -13.17 3.82 2.70
N MET A 102 -14.03 3.19 3.51
CA MET A 102 -14.09 1.75 3.65
C MET A 102 -15.55 1.29 3.69
N THR A 103 -15.86 0.19 3.01
CA THR A 103 -17.22 -0.37 3.05
C THR A 103 -17.57 -0.83 4.46
N ILE A 104 -18.86 -0.78 4.82
CA ILE A 104 -19.30 -1.27 6.14
C ILE A 104 -18.87 -2.72 6.39
N VAL A 105 -18.92 -3.57 5.37
CA VAL A 105 -18.53 -4.99 5.48
C VAL A 105 -17.04 -5.14 5.84
N GLU A 106 -16.16 -4.38 5.17
CA GLU A 106 -14.73 -4.37 5.49
C GLU A 106 -14.48 -3.80 6.90
N PHE A 107 -15.21 -2.75 7.27
CA PHE A 107 -15.09 -2.12 8.59
C PHE A 107 -15.57 -3.04 9.73
N ASP A 108 -16.66 -3.75 9.53
CA ASP A 108 -17.16 -4.74 10.50
C ASP A 108 -16.16 -5.89 10.67
N ASN A 109 -15.52 -6.32 9.58
CA ASN A 109 -14.43 -7.29 9.66
C ASN A 109 -13.25 -6.75 10.48
N LEU A 110 -12.85 -5.49 10.31
CA LEU A 110 -11.80 -4.89 11.16
C LEU A 110 -12.18 -4.91 12.65
N LYS A 111 -13.43 -4.58 12.99
CA LYS A 111 -13.93 -4.62 14.38
C LYS A 111 -13.88 -6.01 14.99
N MET A 112 -14.10 -7.08 14.21
CA MET A 112 -13.96 -8.47 14.68
C MET A 112 -12.50 -8.91 14.90
N ASN A 113 -11.53 -8.09 14.49
CA ASN A 113 -10.10 -8.37 14.59
C ASN A 113 -9.36 -7.42 15.53
N ILE A 114 -10.06 -6.70 16.42
CA ILE A 114 -9.42 -5.96 17.51
C ILE A 114 -8.59 -6.92 18.37
N VAL A 115 -7.40 -6.49 18.78
CA VAL A 115 -6.33 -7.24 19.46
C VAL A 115 -5.65 -8.31 18.58
N LYS A 116 -6.09 -8.51 17.33
CA LYS A 116 -5.47 -9.47 16.40
C LYS A 116 -4.52 -8.79 15.42
N TYR A 117 -3.72 -9.64 14.79
CA TYR A 117 -2.88 -9.27 13.67
C TYR A 117 -3.66 -9.34 12.36
N VAL A 118 -3.49 -8.33 11.51
CA VAL A 118 -4.05 -8.25 10.17
C VAL A 118 -2.95 -7.97 9.15
N SER A 119 -3.05 -8.60 7.98
CA SER A 119 -2.21 -8.30 6.83
C SER A 119 -2.98 -7.41 5.86
N MET A 120 -2.33 -6.38 5.33
CA MET A 120 -2.89 -5.62 4.22
C MET A 120 -2.41 -6.19 2.89
N ASN A 121 -3.37 -6.56 2.05
CA ASN A 121 -3.13 -7.13 0.71
C ASN A 121 -2.84 -6.03 -0.32
N SER A 122 -2.07 -5.00 0.04
CA SER A 122 -1.61 -3.97 -0.88
C SER A 122 -0.29 -3.37 -0.40
N PHE A 123 0.40 -2.62 -1.27
CA PHE A 123 1.34 -1.62 -0.77
C PHE A 123 0.53 -0.56 -0.02
N LEU A 124 1.00 -0.15 1.16
CA LEU A 124 0.28 0.81 2.00
C LEU A 124 0.98 2.16 1.93
N SER A 125 0.42 3.08 1.16
CA SER A 125 0.85 4.48 1.20
C SER A 125 0.33 5.13 2.49
N THR A 126 1.24 5.77 3.22
CA THR A 126 0.99 6.47 4.48
C THR A 126 1.75 7.79 4.50
N THR A 127 1.32 8.71 5.33
CA THR A 127 1.94 10.03 5.46
C THR A 127 2.24 10.34 6.93
N LYS A 128 3.28 11.13 7.19
CA LYS A 128 3.53 11.68 8.54
C LYS A 128 2.54 12.80 8.90
N SER A 129 1.83 13.36 7.92
CA SER A 129 0.84 14.42 8.14
C SER A 129 -0.56 13.86 8.35
N ARG A 130 -1.05 13.96 9.59
CA ARG A 130 -2.43 13.58 9.95
C ARG A 130 -3.48 14.36 9.14
N GLN A 131 -3.22 15.63 8.83
CA GLN A 131 -4.13 16.47 8.05
C GLN A 131 -4.26 15.96 6.61
N VAL A 132 -3.14 15.58 5.98
CA VAL A 132 -3.16 14.99 4.64
C VAL A 132 -3.94 13.68 4.67
N ALA A 133 -3.71 12.82 5.67
CA ALA A 133 -4.47 11.59 5.82
C ALA A 133 -5.97 11.83 6.00
N LEU A 134 -6.39 12.83 6.77
CA LEU A 134 -7.82 13.18 6.91
C LEU A 134 -8.47 13.63 5.59
N LEU A 135 -7.73 14.32 4.71
CA LEU A 135 -8.23 14.64 3.37
C LEU A 135 -8.53 13.37 2.57
N TYR A 136 -7.68 12.35 2.66
CA TYR A 136 -7.89 11.04 2.02
C TYR A 136 -8.96 10.18 2.70
N ALA A 137 -9.22 10.38 4.00
CA ALA A 137 -10.31 9.70 4.72
C ALA A 137 -11.68 10.05 4.13
N GLY A 138 -11.79 11.26 3.54
CA GLY A 138 -13.02 11.77 2.99
C GLY A 138 -14.10 11.93 4.07
N THR A 139 -15.29 12.26 3.62
CA THR A 139 -16.48 12.36 4.49
C THR A 139 -17.34 11.13 4.33
N ASP A 140 -18.05 10.72 5.39
CA ASP A 140 -19.03 9.64 5.32
C ASP A 140 -19.99 9.82 4.13
N ASN A 141 -20.25 8.72 3.42
CA ASN A 141 -21.11 8.75 2.24
C ASN A 141 -22.59 8.91 2.66
N VAL A 142 -23.33 9.72 1.91
CA VAL A 142 -24.78 9.97 2.11
C VAL A 142 -25.58 8.68 2.02
N ASP A 143 -25.13 7.73 1.19
CA ASP A 143 -25.79 6.43 1.01
C ASP A 143 -25.50 5.44 2.15
N LEU A 144 -24.68 5.82 3.14
CA LEU A 144 -24.34 5.03 4.32
C LEU A 144 -23.77 3.65 4.01
N THR A 145 -23.16 3.44 2.85
CA THR A 145 -22.53 2.16 2.47
C THR A 145 -21.06 2.08 2.84
N GLU A 146 -20.45 3.24 3.10
CA GLU A 146 -19.04 3.42 3.42
C GLU A 146 -18.88 4.35 4.63
N VAL A 147 -17.78 4.15 5.35
CA VAL A 147 -17.38 4.97 6.50
C VAL A 147 -16.01 5.60 6.25
N SER A 148 -15.84 6.82 6.73
CA SER A 148 -14.55 7.50 6.78
C SER A 148 -13.68 6.87 7.86
N ILE A 149 -12.51 6.37 7.47
CA ILE A 149 -11.52 5.75 8.36
C ILE A 149 -10.21 6.53 8.31
N LEU A 150 -9.62 6.74 9.48
CA LEU A 150 -8.23 7.15 9.67
C LEU A 150 -7.48 6.06 10.42
N PHE A 151 -6.47 5.47 9.78
CA PHE A 151 -5.49 4.62 10.44
C PHE A 151 -4.41 5.49 11.09
N GLU A 152 -4.17 5.25 12.38
CA GLU A 152 -3.03 5.79 13.13
C GLU A 152 -2.08 4.63 13.40
N ILE A 153 -0.92 4.65 12.75
CA ILE A 153 0.03 3.55 12.72
C ILE A 153 1.29 3.97 13.48
N GLU A 154 1.55 3.31 14.59
CA GLU A 154 2.81 3.42 15.31
C GLU A 154 3.85 2.46 14.73
N VAL A 155 5.06 2.95 14.53
CA VAL A 155 6.13 2.19 13.90
C VAL A 155 7.42 2.34 14.68
N ASP A 156 7.97 1.20 15.12
CA ASP A 156 9.33 1.14 15.66
C ASP A 156 10.33 1.10 14.49
N THR A 157 11.18 2.12 14.42
CA THR A 157 12.20 2.26 13.39
C THR A 157 13.54 1.64 13.78
N GLN A 158 13.72 1.24 15.05
CA GLN A 158 14.95 0.63 15.55
C GLN A 158 15.00 -0.88 15.35
N ALA A 159 13.87 -1.52 15.03
CA ALA A 159 13.83 -2.94 14.67
C ALA A 159 14.85 -3.23 13.54
N GLU A 160 15.87 -4.03 13.86
CA GLU A 160 17.13 -4.10 13.09
C GLU A 160 16.98 -4.89 11.78
N ASP A 161 16.14 -5.93 11.75
CA ASP A 161 16.03 -6.83 10.61
C ASP A 161 14.67 -6.72 9.90
N ARG A 162 14.72 -6.05 8.73
CA ARG A 162 13.66 -5.99 7.70
C ARG A 162 12.41 -5.22 8.11
N ARG A 163 12.56 -3.90 8.19
CA ARG A 163 11.43 -2.96 8.20
C ARG A 163 10.61 -3.13 6.92
N PRO A 164 9.31 -3.46 7.02
CA PRO A 164 8.47 -3.66 5.83
C PRO A 164 8.02 -2.32 5.25
N PHE A 165 8.77 -1.24 5.42
CA PHE A 165 8.41 0.11 4.99
C PHE A 165 9.64 0.99 4.76
N ARG A 166 9.45 2.03 3.95
CA ARG A 166 10.50 3.00 3.62
C ARG A 166 9.91 4.38 3.39
N ASP A 167 10.65 5.40 3.80
CA ASP A 167 10.40 6.79 3.40
C ASP A 167 10.82 6.95 1.93
N ILE A 168 9.88 7.34 1.08
CA ILE A 168 10.06 7.32 -0.38
C ILE A 168 10.13 8.71 -1.02
N ARG A 169 10.38 9.76 -0.22
CA ARG A 169 10.49 11.15 -0.69
C ARG A 169 11.45 11.35 -1.87
N GLU A 170 12.49 10.53 -1.97
CA GLU A 170 13.49 10.60 -3.04
C GLU A 170 13.12 9.79 -4.30
N GLN A 171 12.09 8.94 -4.22
CA GLN A 171 11.68 8.01 -5.28
C GLN A 171 10.26 8.27 -5.79
N THR A 172 9.45 9.01 -5.04
CA THR A 172 8.06 9.30 -5.39
C THR A 172 7.96 10.27 -6.58
N ALA A 173 6.90 10.13 -7.36
CA ALA A 173 6.54 11.09 -8.40
C ALA A 173 5.78 12.31 -7.84
N ILE A 174 5.33 12.26 -6.59
CA ILE A 174 4.57 13.31 -5.92
C ILE A 174 5.52 14.10 -5.01
N GLU A 175 5.86 15.31 -5.42
CA GLU A 175 6.67 16.20 -4.60
C GLU A 175 5.88 16.60 -3.33
N SER A 176 6.59 16.82 -2.22
CA SER A 176 6.08 17.34 -0.93
C SER A 176 5.29 16.41 -0.01
N GLU A 177 4.95 15.19 -0.43
CA GLU A 177 4.39 14.22 0.52
C GLU A 177 5.50 13.60 1.38
N GLU A 178 5.35 13.66 2.70
CA GLU A 178 6.18 12.88 3.64
C GLU A 178 5.76 11.40 3.64
N GLU A 179 5.70 10.83 2.44
CA GLU A 179 5.15 9.51 2.16
C GLU A 179 6.09 8.41 2.67
N VAL A 180 5.52 7.50 3.45
CA VAL A 180 6.14 6.25 3.86
C VAL A 180 5.33 5.11 3.28
N LEU A 181 5.97 4.29 2.45
CA LEU A 181 5.33 3.19 1.74
C LEU A 181 5.66 1.87 2.42
N PHE A 182 4.63 1.12 2.80
CA PHE A 182 4.78 -0.25 3.29
C PHE A 182 4.75 -1.26 2.15
N MET A 183 5.56 -2.31 2.30
CA MET A 183 5.63 -3.46 1.42
C MET A 183 4.32 -4.24 1.43
N LEU A 184 4.05 -4.92 0.32
CA LEU A 184 2.93 -5.85 0.23
C LEU A 184 3.02 -6.94 1.31
N GLY A 185 1.91 -7.19 2.01
CA GLY A 185 1.86 -8.21 3.06
C GLY A 185 2.37 -7.75 4.42
N SER A 186 2.57 -6.44 4.60
CA SER A 186 2.87 -5.86 5.91
C SER A 186 1.78 -6.20 6.92
N ILE A 187 2.22 -6.56 8.13
CA ILE A 187 1.36 -7.03 9.21
C ILE A 187 1.22 -5.93 10.27
N PHE A 188 0.01 -5.77 10.78
CA PHE A 188 -0.34 -4.76 11.76
C PHE A 188 -1.14 -5.40 12.90
N LYS A 189 -0.87 -5.01 14.14
CA LYS A 189 -1.71 -5.34 15.30
C LYS A 189 -2.77 -4.26 15.49
N ILE A 190 -4.05 -4.64 15.53
CA ILE A 190 -5.14 -3.70 15.81
C ILE A 190 -5.29 -3.56 17.32
N HIS A 191 -5.11 -2.36 17.85
CA HIS A 191 -5.26 -2.13 19.29
C HIS A 191 -6.66 -1.66 19.65
N ASN A 192 -7.19 -0.71 18.89
CA ASN A 192 -8.47 -0.09 19.19
C ASN A 192 -9.10 0.51 17.94
N ILE A 193 -10.43 0.61 17.97
CA ILE A 193 -11.23 1.33 16.97
C ILE A 193 -12.20 2.23 17.73
N CYS A 194 -12.15 3.54 17.50
CA CYS A 194 -13.05 4.50 18.14
C CYS A 194 -13.52 5.57 17.15
N ARG A 195 -14.70 6.14 17.39
CA ARG A 195 -15.21 7.24 16.59
C ARG A 195 -14.67 8.56 17.14
N ASN A 196 -14.18 9.43 16.25
CA ASN A 196 -13.94 10.84 16.56
C ASN A 196 -15.14 11.65 16.02
N GLU A 197 -15.91 12.25 16.93
CA GLU A 197 -17.10 13.01 16.58
C GLU A 197 -16.79 14.38 15.95
N GLU A 198 -15.67 15.00 16.33
CA GLU A 198 -15.26 16.29 15.77
C GLU A 198 -14.83 16.15 14.31
N GLU A 199 -14.07 15.09 14.02
CA GLU A 199 -13.57 14.78 12.67
C GLU A 199 -14.58 14.01 11.83
N LYS A 200 -15.61 13.43 12.48
CA LYS A 200 -16.58 12.52 11.86
C LYS A 200 -15.92 11.34 11.14
N THR A 201 -14.87 10.81 11.77
CA THR A 201 -14.04 9.73 11.21
C THR A 201 -13.81 8.66 12.27
N TRP A 202 -13.79 7.39 11.87
CA TRP A 202 -13.35 6.31 12.75
C TRP A 202 -11.84 6.23 12.76
N ILE A 203 -11.26 6.24 13.96
CA ILE A 203 -9.83 6.08 14.19
C ILE A 203 -9.54 4.62 14.48
N VAL A 204 -8.65 4.03 13.69
CA VAL A 204 -8.14 2.66 13.89
C VAL A 204 -6.68 2.76 14.31
N LYS A 205 -6.39 2.38 15.55
CA LYS A 205 -5.03 2.42 16.13
C LYS A 205 -4.31 1.12 15.88
N LEU A 206 -3.17 1.20 15.20
CA LEU A 206 -2.37 0.08 14.74
C LEU A 206 -0.91 0.22 15.21
N THR A 207 -0.24 -0.90 15.39
CA THR A 207 1.24 -0.95 15.39
C THR A 207 1.70 -1.79 14.21
N ALA A 208 2.70 -1.33 13.47
CA ALA A 208 3.35 -2.11 12.43
C ALA A 208 4.26 -3.17 13.08
N SER A 209 4.11 -4.42 12.68
CA SER A 209 4.91 -5.52 13.20
C SER A 209 6.02 -5.91 12.23
N GLY A 210 7.21 -6.22 12.77
CA GLY A 210 8.33 -6.77 12.02
C GLY A 210 8.32 -8.30 11.96
N GLU A 211 9.19 -8.89 11.13
CA GLU A 211 9.40 -10.36 11.06
C GLU A 211 9.89 -10.97 12.41
N GLU A 212 10.29 -10.13 13.34
CA GLU A 212 10.86 -10.50 14.64
C GLU A 212 9.85 -10.52 15.79
N ASP A 213 8.61 -10.09 15.56
CA ASP A 213 7.57 -10.10 16.58
C ASP A 213 7.33 -11.54 17.07
N ASN A 214 7.67 -11.81 18.34
CA ASN A 214 7.63 -13.14 18.93
C ASN A 214 6.21 -13.73 18.89
N GLU A 215 5.18 -12.92 19.09
CA GLU A 215 3.79 -13.36 19.01
C GLU A 215 3.43 -13.80 17.57
N LEU A 216 3.91 -13.08 16.57
CA LEU A 216 3.75 -13.48 15.15
C LEU A 216 4.54 -14.74 14.81
N ARG A 217 5.77 -14.89 15.32
CA ARG A 217 6.57 -16.10 15.12
C ARG A 217 5.89 -17.32 15.73
N GLU A 218 5.31 -17.19 16.91
CA GLU A 218 4.53 -18.25 17.55
C GLU A 218 3.25 -18.58 16.77
N LEU A 219 2.52 -17.57 16.30
CA LEU A 219 1.35 -17.75 15.44
C LEU A 219 1.69 -18.50 14.13
N PHE A 220 2.79 -18.11 13.46
CA PHE A 220 3.23 -18.80 12.25
C PHE A 220 3.71 -20.23 12.51
N ARG A 221 4.23 -20.53 13.70
CA ARG A 221 4.57 -21.91 14.10
C ARG A 221 3.31 -22.75 14.31
N SER A 222 2.29 -22.22 14.98
CA SER A 222 1.05 -22.96 15.25
C SER A 222 0.20 -23.27 14.01
N ILE A 223 0.45 -22.60 12.88
CA ILE A 223 -0.24 -22.85 11.59
C ILE A 223 0.48 -23.93 10.76
N LYS A 224 1.73 -24.25 11.08
CA LYS A 224 2.52 -25.27 10.36
C LYS A 224 2.31 -26.69 10.88
N ASP A 225 1.56 -26.85 11.97
CA ASP A 225 1.11 -28.12 12.54
C ASP A 225 -0.33 -28.44 12.08
#